data_AF-A0A9E2Z8N8-F1
#
_entry.id   AF-A0A9E2Z8N8-F1
#
_cell.length_a   1.000
_cell.length_b   1.000
_cell.length_c   1.000
_cell.angle_alpha   90.00
_cell.angle_beta   90.00
_cell.angle_gamma   90.00
#
_symmetry.space_group_name_H-M   'P 1'
#
loop_
_entity.id
_entity.type
_entity.pdbx_description
1 polymer ?
#
loop_
_entity_poly.entity_id
_entity_poly.type
_entity_poly.pdbx_seq_one_letter_code
_entity_poly.pdbx_strand_id
1 'polypeptide(L)'
;RMLPAWAPVIIRPWHEAGGRHFWWGADATDPARSEAGVKQLWLDTVARVRTACPNVLTAWSGAMTWYNPMLYGYPGADSVDLVGASLYSSTVDFAHDNDYTALLSAGQPALLFEFGSASDAAAGWDARKLQAAMNTRYSRLVGVVAWQDNNSWLRMSNSATVLLGARVLSRLKLPVGYSDDERTQ
;
A
#
# COMPACT_ATOMS: atom_id res chain seq x y z
N ARG A 1 6.87 -15.23 -18.72
CA ARG A 1 5.86 -14.55 -19.59
C ARG A 1 5.88 -13.08 -19.21
N MET A 2 5.98 -12.17 -20.19
CA MET A 2 5.75 -10.74 -19.95
C MET A 2 4.25 -10.50 -19.79
N LEU A 3 3.87 -9.51 -18.97
CA LEU A 3 2.47 -9.09 -18.87
C LEU A 3 2.02 -8.51 -20.22
N PRO A 4 0.77 -8.76 -20.65
CA PRO A 4 0.22 -8.11 -21.83
C PRO A 4 0.22 -6.59 -21.67
N ALA A 5 0.43 -5.85 -22.77
CA ALA A 5 0.47 -4.38 -22.74
C ALA A 5 -0.86 -3.72 -22.27
N TRP A 6 -1.97 -4.47 -22.30
CA TRP A 6 -3.27 -4.00 -21.81
C TRP A 6 -3.48 -4.24 -20.32
N ALA A 7 -2.67 -5.08 -19.66
CA ALA A 7 -2.88 -5.43 -18.26
C ALA A 7 -2.51 -4.23 -17.37
N PRO A 8 -3.43 -3.69 -16.56
CA PRO A 8 -3.09 -2.60 -15.66
C PRO A 8 -2.03 -3.03 -14.65
N VAL A 9 -1.05 -2.16 -14.41
CA VAL A 9 0.00 -2.37 -13.41
C VAL A 9 -0.03 -1.24 -12.40
N ILE A 10 -0.20 -1.57 -11.12
CA ILE A 10 0.04 -0.61 -10.04
C ILE A 10 1.53 -0.62 -9.73
N ILE A 11 2.23 0.48 -9.99
CA ILE A 11 3.62 0.65 -9.54
C ILE A 11 3.61 1.39 -8.21
N ARG A 12 4.45 0.95 -7.27
CA ARG A 12 4.60 1.58 -5.95
C ARG A 12 6.07 1.90 -5.68
N PRO A 13 6.64 2.89 -6.40
CA PRO A 13 8.06 3.20 -6.29
C PRO A 13 8.36 3.93 -4.97
N TRP A 14 9.59 3.79 -4.47
CA TRP A 14 10.12 4.56 -3.34
C TRP A 14 9.23 4.51 -2.09
N HIS A 15 8.60 3.36 -1.84
CA HIS A 15 7.76 3.15 -0.68
C HIS A 15 8.51 3.48 0.62
N GLU A 16 7.75 3.94 1.62
CA GLU A 16 8.25 4.22 2.95
C GLU A 16 9.37 5.29 3.02
N ALA A 17 9.35 6.26 2.10
CA ALA A 17 10.35 7.34 2.06
C ALA A 17 10.40 8.19 3.34
N GLY A 18 9.33 8.23 4.14
CA GLY A 18 9.34 8.86 5.47
C GLY A 18 10.16 8.09 6.53
N GLY A 19 10.48 6.82 6.29
CA GLY A 19 11.36 6.02 7.13
C GLY A 19 12.83 6.22 6.79
N ARG A 20 13.74 5.63 7.60
CA ARG A 20 15.20 5.78 7.44
C ARG A 20 15.93 4.49 7.03
N HIS A 21 15.19 3.41 6.80
CA HIS A 21 15.75 2.07 6.58
C HIS A 21 16.14 1.82 5.12
N PHE A 22 15.64 2.61 4.17
CA PHE A 22 16.07 2.59 2.79
C PHE A 22 17.04 3.74 2.48
N TRP A 23 17.88 3.55 1.47
CA TRP A 23 18.83 4.59 1.03
C TRP A 23 18.14 5.84 0.48
N TRP A 24 16.91 5.72 -0.04
CA TRP A 24 16.07 6.86 -0.44
C TRP A 24 15.27 7.45 0.72
N GLY A 25 15.30 6.83 1.90
CA GLY A 25 14.51 7.22 3.06
C GLY A 25 15.01 8.51 3.71
N ALA A 26 14.15 9.15 4.48
CA ALA A 26 14.33 10.46 5.07
C ALA A 26 15.71 10.67 5.75
N ASP A 27 16.34 11.78 5.41
CA ASP A 27 17.51 12.35 6.09
C ASP A 27 17.40 13.87 6.06
N ALA A 28 17.39 14.50 7.23
CA ALA A 28 17.41 15.96 7.27
C ALA A 28 18.79 16.53 6.90
N THR A 29 19.85 15.70 6.90
CA THR A 29 21.23 16.14 6.62
C THR A 29 21.65 15.96 5.17
N ASP A 30 20.88 15.21 4.37
CA ASP A 30 21.13 14.99 2.94
C ASP A 30 19.99 15.63 2.12
N PRO A 31 20.27 16.66 1.31
CA PRO A 31 19.25 17.31 0.48
C PRO A 31 18.47 16.34 -0.43
N ALA A 32 19.10 15.29 -0.94
CA ALA A 32 18.44 14.29 -1.80
C ALA A 32 17.44 13.41 -1.03
N ARG A 33 17.64 13.26 0.28
CA ARG A 33 16.79 12.50 1.20
C ARG A 33 15.93 13.39 2.10
N SER A 34 15.98 14.71 1.90
CA SER A 34 15.01 15.64 2.47
C SER A 34 13.60 15.40 1.91
N GLU A 35 12.59 16.00 2.53
CA GLU A 35 11.20 15.86 2.06
C GLU A 35 11.04 16.30 0.60
N ALA A 36 11.69 17.41 0.24
CA ALA A 36 11.72 17.92 -1.13
C ALA A 36 12.49 16.97 -2.07
N GLY A 37 13.59 16.39 -1.61
CA GLY A 37 14.41 15.46 -2.38
C GLY A 37 13.69 14.17 -2.73
N VAL A 38 13.06 13.53 -1.73
CA VAL A 38 12.29 12.29 -1.95
C VAL A 38 11.05 12.56 -2.83
N LYS A 39 10.43 13.74 -2.67
CA LYS A 39 9.34 14.19 -3.54
C LYS A 39 9.81 14.35 -4.99
N GLN A 40 10.97 14.96 -5.22
CA GLN A 40 11.51 15.14 -6.56
C GLN A 40 11.87 13.80 -7.21
N LEU A 41 12.51 12.89 -6.46
CA LEU A 41 12.81 11.53 -6.93
C LEU A 41 11.55 10.79 -7.39
N TRP A 42 10.47 10.92 -6.61
CA TRP A 42 9.18 10.34 -6.97
C TRP A 42 8.66 10.94 -8.28
N LEU A 43 8.65 12.27 -8.41
CA LEU A 43 8.09 12.98 -9.58
C LEU A 43 8.85 12.62 -10.86
N ASP A 44 10.19 12.62 -10.80
CA ASP A 44 11.03 12.27 -11.94
C ASP A 44 10.83 10.82 -12.39
N THR A 45 10.65 9.91 -11.44
CA THR A 45 10.39 8.49 -11.72
C THR A 45 9.05 8.31 -12.40
N VAL A 46 7.99 8.89 -11.84
CA VAL A 46 6.64 8.71 -12.38
C VAL A 46 6.47 9.40 -13.72
N ALA A 47 7.05 10.58 -13.94
CA ALA A 47 7.03 11.22 -15.25
C ALA A 47 7.56 10.27 -16.33
N ARG A 48 8.71 9.62 -16.08
CA ARG A 48 9.32 8.66 -17.01
C ARG A 48 8.46 7.41 -17.20
N VAL A 49 7.92 6.85 -16.12
CA VAL A 49 7.10 5.63 -16.21
C VAL A 49 5.80 5.90 -16.95
N ARG A 50 5.08 6.98 -16.65
CA ARG A 50 3.82 7.31 -17.33
C ARG A 50 4.03 7.58 -18.82
N THR A 51 5.17 8.18 -19.21
CA THR A 51 5.51 8.34 -20.63
C THR A 51 5.81 7.01 -21.32
N ALA A 52 6.48 6.08 -20.64
CA ALA A 52 6.89 4.80 -21.24
C ALA A 52 5.82 3.69 -21.17
N CYS A 53 4.92 3.76 -20.20
CA CYS A 53 3.99 2.69 -19.85
C CYS A 53 2.56 3.25 -19.62
N PRO A 54 1.71 3.30 -20.67
CA PRO A 54 0.39 3.91 -20.58
C PRO A 54 -0.62 3.09 -19.75
N ASN A 55 -0.30 1.85 -19.42
CA ASN A 55 -1.11 0.94 -18.61
C ASN A 55 -0.76 0.98 -17.10
N VAL A 56 0.03 1.95 -16.65
CA VAL A 56 0.48 2.06 -15.27
C VAL A 56 -0.39 3.01 -14.46
N LEU A 57 -0.82 2.54 -13.29
CA LEU A 57 -1.34 3.35 -12.19
C LEU A 57 -0.25 3.57 -11.14
N THR A 58 -0.16 4.76 -10.57
CA THR A 58 0.86 5.11 -9.58
C THR A 58 0.30 5.05 -8.16
N ALA A 59 0.97 4.26 -7.32
CA ALA A 59 0.70 4.14 -5.91
C ALA A 59 1.76 4.86 -5.09
N TRP A 60 1.34 5.79 -4.24
CA TRP A 60 2.20 6.40 -3.23
C TRP A 60 1.92 5.76 -1.87
N SER A 61 2.96 5.36 -1.14
CA SER A 61 2.81 4.70 0.15
C SER A 61 3.72 5.30 1.23
N GLY A 62 3.10 5.86 2.26
CA GLY A 62 3.77 6.41 3.42
C GLY A 62 4.43 5.32 4.27
N ALA A 63 5.48 5.71 5.00
CA ALA A 63 6.11 4.87 6.00
C ALA A 63 5.33 4.97 7.30
N MET A 64 5.02 3.83 7.93
CA MET A 64 4.54 3.86 9.31
C MET A 64 5.75 4.00 10.23
N THR A 65 6.21 5.24 10.44
CA THR A 65 7.34 5.51 11.35
C THR A 65 7.08 6.72 12.22
N TRP A 66 7.68 6.73 13.41
CA TRP A 66 7.70 7.90 14.30
C TRP A 66 8.64 9.01 13.83
N TYR A 67 9.35 8.82 12.70
CA TYR A 67 10.36 9.77 12.26
C TYR A 67 9.75 10.97 11.55
N ASN A 68 8.70 10.77 10.75
CA ASN A 68 8.13 11.79 9.88
C ASN A 68 6.61 11.64 9.73
N PRO A 69 5.88 12.72 9.36
CA PRO A 69 4.44 12.68 9.13
C PRO A 69 4.02 11.66 8.06
N MET A 70 2.78 11.16 8.14
CA MET A 70 2.25 10.17 7.19
C MET A 70 2.40 10.57 5.72
N LEU A 71 2.27 11.86 5.37
CA LEU A 71 2.39 12.36 3.99
C LEU A 71 3.79 12.90 3.63
N TYR A 72 4.83 12.55 4.38
CA TYR A 72 6.19 13.02 4.12
C TYR A 72 6.63 12.71 2.69
N GLY A 73 6.89 13.74 1.89
CA GLY A 73 7.31 13.59 0.50
C GLY A 73 6.17 13.24 -0.46
N TYR A 74 4.91 13.43 -0.06
CA TYR A 74 3.77 13.26 -0.93
C TYR A 74 3.82 14.26 -2.10
N PRO A 75 3.78 13.79 -3.36
CA PRO A 75 4.02 14.65 -4.53
C PRO A 75 2.84 15.57 -4.85
N GLY A 76 1.62 15.23 -4.38
CA GLY A 76 0.39 15.92 -4.72
C GLY A 76 -0.58 15.03 -5.52
N ALA A 77 -1.85 15.44 -5.56
CA ALA A 77 -2.92 14.59 -6.06
C ALA A 77 -2.81 14.26 -7.56
N ASP A 78 -2.37 15.23 -8.37
CA ASP A 78 -2.30 15.09 -9.84
C ASP A 78 -1.31 14.01 -10.31
N SER A 79 -0.38 13.64 -9.43
CA SER A 79 0.66 12.66 -9.75
C SER A 79 0.30 11.25 -9.29
N VAL A 80 -0.62 11.09 -8.33
CA VAL A 80 -0.84 9.82 -7.62
C VAL A 80 -2.25 9.29 -7.91
N ASP A 81 -2.35 8.04 -8.36
CA ASP A 81 -3.63 7.39 -8.61
C ASP A 81 -4.19 6.68 -7.36
N LEU A 82 -3.30 6.14 -6.51
CA LEU A 82 -3.63 5.42 -5.29
C LEU A 82 -2.74 5.87 -4.14
N VAL A 83 -3.30 6.02 -2.95
CA VAL A 83 -2.54 6.37 -1.74
C VAL A 83 -2.60 5.22 -0.73
N GLY A 84 -1.60 5.11 0.13
CA GLY A 84 -1.63 4.09 1.16
C GLY A 84 -0.47 4.18 2.14
N ALA A 85 -0.32 3.12 2.92
CA ALA A 85 0.78 2.95 3.85
C ALA A 85 1.21 1.48 3.92
N SER A 86 2.41 1.25 4.43
CA SER A 86 2.84 -0.04 4.96
C SER A 86 2.54 -0.09 6.46
N LEU A 87 1.76 -1.06 6.93
CA LEU A 87 1.29 -1.13 8.33
C LEU A 87 1.67 -2.47 8.97
N TYR A 88 2.70 -2.44 9.82
CA TYR A 88 3.13 -3.59 10.60
C TYR A 88 2.83 -3.38 12.08
N SER A 89 1.78 -4.04 12.58
CA SER A 89 1.27 -3.82 13.95
C SER A 89 0.58 -5.06 14.52
N SER A 90 0.70 -5.28 15.83
CA SER A 90 0.02 -6.37 16.53
C SER A 90 -1.50 -6.23 16.55
N THR A 91 -2.01 -5.00 16.40
CA THR A 91 -3.42 -4.61 16.57
C THR A 91 -3.97 -3.84 15.38
N VAL A 92 -3.18 -3.70 14.31
CA VAL A 92 -3.53 -2.94 13.11
C VAL A 92 -3.85 -1.51 13.48
N ASP A 93 -2.90 -0.79 14.07
CA ASP A 93 -3.03 0.63 14.40
C ASP A 93 -2.01 1.43 13.59
N PHE A 94 -2.38 2.63 13.14
CA PHE A 94 -1.42 3.63 12.67
C PHE A 94 -0.58 4.16 13.82
N ALA A 95 0.58 4.75 13.51
CA ALA A 95 1.53 5.20 14.52
C ALA A 95 1.05 6.44 15.28
N HIS A 96 0.29 7.32 14.61
CA HIS A 96 -0.32 8.51 15.19
C HIS A 96 -1.82 8.60 14.85
N ASP A 97 -2.60 9.21 15.74
CA ASP A 97 -4.06 9.31 15.63
C ASP A 97 -4.53 10.00 14.35
N ASN A 98 -3.75 10.95 13.83
CA ASN A 98 -4.07 11.71 12.62
C ASN A 98 -3.57 11.07 11.33
N ASP A 99 -2.77 10.00 11.38
CA ASP A 99 -2.16 9.41 10.18
C ASP A 99 -3.20 8.92 9.18
N TYR A 100 -4.24 8.22 9.66
CA TYR A 100 -5.33 7.75 8.80
C TYR A 100 -6.11 8.91 8.16
N THR A 101 -6.40 9.96 8.93
CA THR A 101 -7.09 11.15 8.40
C THR A 101 -6.21 11.91 7.41
N ALA A 102 -4.89 12.02 7.68
CA ALA A 102 -3.93 12.62 6.77
C ALA A 102 -3.87 11.84 5.45
N LEU A 103 -3.80 10.51 5.51
CA LEU A 103 -3.85 9.65 4.32
C LEU A 103 -5.11 9.90 3.49
N LEU A 104 -6.27 9.97 4.12
CA LEU A 104 -7.55 10.22 3.44
C LEU A 104 -7.68 11.64 2.88
N SER A 105 -6.94 12.61 3.43
CA SER A 105 -6.95 13.99 2.95
C SER A 105 -6.33 14.16 1.56
N ALA A 106 -5.54 13.18 1.11
CA ALA A 106 -4.97 13.13 -0.23
C ALA A 106 -6.06 13.06 -1.33
N GLY A 107 -7.20 12.44 -1.03
CA GLY A 107 -8.38 12.37 -1.90
C GLY A 107 -8.46 11.14 -2.81
N GLN A 108 -7.37 10.39 -2.98
CA GLN A 108 -7.34 9.13 -3.73
C GLN A 108 -7.95 7.96 -2.95
N PRO A 109 -8.30 6.86 -3.65
CA PRO A 109 -8.55 5.58 -2.99
C PRO A 109 -7.34 5.17 -2.13
N ALA A 110 -7.61 4.84 -0.86
CA ALA A 110 -6.60 4.54 0.14
C ALA A 110 -6.52 3.03 0.42
N LEU A 111 -5.32 2.47 0.53
CA LEU A 111 -5.09 1.04 0.78
C LEU A 111 -3.97 0.82 1.80
N LEU A 112 -3.90 -0.37 2.39
CA LEU A 112 -2.64 -0.86 2.99
C LEU A 112 -1.86 -1.59 1.91
N PHE A 113 -0.80 -0.96 1.40
CA PHE A 113 0.05 -1.58 0.38
C PHE A 113 0.96 -2.66 0.94
N GLU A 114 1.14 -2.65 2.26
CA GLU A 114 1.70 -3.75 3.02
C GLU A 114 0.95 -3.81 4.35
N PHE A 115 0.66 -5.02 4.83
CA PHE A 115 0.30 -5.20 6.22
C PHE A 115 0.87 -6.50 6.80
N GLY A 116 1.07 -6.48 8.11
CA GLY A 116 1.54 -7.64 8.86
C GLY A 116 1.59 -7.39 10.36
N SER A 117 2.09 -8.38 11.09
CA SER A 117 2.52 -8.21 12.48
C SER A 117 3.82 -7.39 12.51
N ALA A 118 4.03 -6.65 13.60
CA ALA A 118 5.29 -5.93 13.86
C ALA A 118 6.48 -6.86 14.16
N SER A 119 6.25 -8.16 14.36
CA SER A 119 7.29 -9.16 14.59
C SER A 119 7.29 -10.22 13.51
N ASP A 120 8.48 -10.60 13.01
CA ASP A 120 8.66 -11.67 12.01
C ASP A 120 8.23 -13.05 12.52
N ALA A 121 7.99 -13.20 13.83
CA ALA A 121 7.38 -14.39 14.44
C ALA A 121 5.85 -14.48 14.21
N ALA A 122 5.31 -13.73 13.26
CA ALA A 122 3.87 -13.56 12.97
C ALA A 122 3.11 -14.82 12.55
N ALA A 123 3.74 -16.00 12.47
CA ALA A 123 3.04 -17.23 12.15
C ALA A 123 1.88 -17.43 13.15
N GLY A 124 0.65 -17.49 12.65
CA GLY A 124 -0.55 -17.55 13.48
C GLY A 124 -1.14 -16.20 13.91
N TRP A 125 -0.63 -15.06 13.44
CA TRP A 125 -1.27 -13.76 13.66
C TRP A 125 -2.71 -13.77 13.13
N ASP A 126 -3.65 -13.31 13.95
CA ASP A 126 -5.09 -13.44 13.65
C ASP A 126 -5.56 -12.39 12.64
N ALA A 127 -5.80 -12.85 11.41
CA ALA A 127 -6.28 -12.01 10.31
C ALA A 127 -7.61 -11.30 10.62
N ARG A 128 -8.42 -11.81 11.56
CA ARG A 128 -9.67 -11.15 11.97
C ARG A 128 -9.43 -9.77 12.60
N LYS A 129 -8.22 -9.49 13.11
CA LYS A 129 -7.83 -8.16 13.58
C LYS A 129 -7.87 -7.13 12.45
N LEU A 130 -7.38 -7.50 11.26
CA LEU A 130 -7.47 -6.66 10.07
C LEU A 130 -8.93 -6.43 9.68
N GLN A 131 -9.73 -7.50 9.64
CA GLN A 131 -11.16 -7.41 9.32
C GLN A 131 -11.88 -6.47 10.30
N ALA A 132 -11.63 -6.60 11.61
CA ALA A 132 -12.21 -5.74 12.62
C ALA A 132 -11.78 -4.27 12.46
N ALA A 133 -10.49 -4.03 12.22
CA ALA A 133 -9.95 -2.68 12.00
C ALA A 133 -10.58 -2.01 10.77
N MET A 134 -10.61 -2.70 9.62
CA MET A 134 -11.23 -2.18 8.41
C MET A 134 -12.76 -2.04 8.54
N ASN A 135 -13.41 -2.82 9.40
CA ASN A 135 -14.85 -2.67 9.62
C ASN A 135 -15.22 -1.48 10.49
N THR A 136 -14.30 -1.01 11.34
CA THR A 136 -14.59 -0.04 12.39
C THR A 136 -13.77 1.24 12.26
N ARG A 137 -12.44 1.12 12.41
CA ARG A 137 -11.49 2.23 12.46
C ARG A 137 -11.09 2.75 11.08
N TYR A 138 -10.92 1.85 10.12
CA TYR A 138 -10.35 2.16 8.81
C TYR A 138 -11.28 1.79 7.63
N SER A 139 -12.55 2.13 7.77
CA SER A 139 -13.64 1.74 6.86
C SER A 139 -13.59 2.33 5.46
N ARG A 140 -12.76 3.35 5.22
CA ARG A 140 -12.55 3.96 3.90
C ARG A 140 -11.38 3.34 3.12
N LEU A 141 -10.63 2.42 3.72
CA LEU A 141 -9.62 1.65 2.99
C LEU A 141 -10.31 0.71 1.99
N VAL A 142 -9.86 0.74 0.74
CA VAL A 142 -10.47 -0.03 -0.36
C VAL A 142 -9.75 -1.35 -0.64
N GLY A 143 -8.59 -1.57 -0.04
CA GLY A 143 -7.87 -2.84 -0.18
C GLY A 143 -6.63 -2.93 0.70
N VAL A 144 -6.06 -4.13 0.70
CA VAL A 144 -4.92 -4.52 1.53
C VAL A 144 -4.05 -5.52 0.78
N VAL A 145 -2.75 -5.46 0.99
CA VAL A 145 -1.78 -6.43 0.47
C VAL A 145 -1.01 -7.00 1.66
N ALA A 146 -1.18 -8.28 1.92
CA ALA A 146 -0.41 -8.96 2.96
C ALA A 146 1.06 -9.04 2.53
N TRP A 147 1.97 -8.79 3.46
CA TRP A 147 3.37 -9.06 3.19
C TRP A 147 3.62 -10.57 3.02
N GLN A 148 4.84 -10.92 2.60
CA GLN A 148 5.22 -12.31 2.37
C GLN A 148 5.59 -13.05 3.66
N ASP A 149 6.06 -14.29 3.51
CA ASP A 149 6.57 -15.14 4.60
C ASP A 149 5.55 -15.32 5.73
N ASN A 150 5.95 -15.08 6.98
CA ASN A 150 5.10 -15.24 8.16
C ASN A 150 3.93 -14.24 8.22
N ASN A 151 3.99 -13.17 7.43
CA ASN A 151 2.92 -12.20 7.26
C ASN A 151 1.99 -12.51 6.08
N SER A 152 2.21 -13.63 5.36
CA SER A 152 1.32 -14.02 4.28
C SER A 152 -0.03 -14.53 4.77
N TRP A 153 -1.06 -14.40 3.92
CA TRP A 153 -2.36 -15.01 4.15
C TRP A 153 -2.30 -16.52 4.44
N LEU A 154 -1.28 -17.22 3.93
CA LEU A 154 -1.09 -18.65 4.19
C LEU A 154 -0.63 -18.96 5.61
N ARG A 155 0.05 -18.01 6.28
CA ARG A 155 0.64 -18.18 7.61
C ARG A 155 -0.17 -17.52 8.72
N MET A 156 -0.98 -16.52 8.41
CA MET A 156 -1.91 -15.90 9.35
C MET A 156 -3.04 -16.87 9.74
N SER A 157 -3.46 -16.84 11.00
CA SER A 157 -4.63 -17.60 11.45
C SER A 157 -5.91 -16.91 10.99
N ASN A 158 -6.96 -17.71 10.74
CA ASN A 158 -8.29 -17.25 10.30
C ASN A 158 -8.30 -16.50 8.95
N SER A 159 -7.24 -16.61 8.13
CA SER A 159 -7.21 -15.99 6.79
C SER A 159 -8.37 -16.42 5.92
N ALA A 160 -8.75 -17.71 5.93
CA ALA A 160 -9.89 -18.20 5.16
C ALA A 160 -11.19 -17.51 5.58
N THR A 161 -11.43 -17.32 6.88
CA THR A 161 -12.60 -16.60 7.40
C THR A 161 -12.64 -15.16 6.87
N VAL A 162 -11.51 -14.47 6.84
CA VAL A 162 -11.43 -13.10 6.33
C VAL A 162 -11.65 -13.06 4.82
N LEU A 163 -10.90 -13.86 4.05
CA LEU A 163 -10.92 -13.86 2.59
C LEU A 163 -12.28 -14.32 2.00
N LEU A 164 -12.99 -15.20 2.71
CA LEU A 164 -14.34 -15.64 2.32
C LEU A 164 -15.43 -14.66 2.78
N GLY A 165 -15.12 -13.69 3.63
CA GLY A 165 -16.07 -12.71 4.13
C GLY A 165 -16.78 -11.91 3.03
N ALA A 166 -18.03 -11.50 3.29
CA ALA A 166 -18.89 -10.81 2.31
C ALA A 166 -18.33 -9.46 1.82
N ARG A 167 -17.50 -8.78 2.62
CA ARG A 167 -16.86 -7.51 2.25
C ARG A 167 -15.60 -7.67 1.39
N VAL A 168 -15.05 -8.89 1.26
CA VAL A 168 -13.80 -9.13 0.55
C VAL A 168 -14.09 -9.53 -0.90
N LEU A 169 -13.58 -8.71 -1.82
CA LEU A 169 -13.47 -9.04 -3.23
C LEU A 169 -12.11 -9.71 -3.48
N SER A 170 -12.12 -11.04 -3.60
CA SER A 170 -10.94 -11.82 -3.97
C SER A 170 -10.98 -12.19 -5.46
N ARG A 171 -9.91 -12.78 -6.00
CA ARG A 171 -9.87 -13.28 -7.39
C ARG A 171 -11.10 -14.16 -7.73
N LEU A 172 -11.55 -14.98 -6.79
CA LEU A 172 -12.71 -15.87 -6.95
C LEU A 172 -14.06 -15.15 -7.00
N LYS A 173 -14.10 -13.89 -6.60
CA LYS A 173 -15.32 -13.05 -6.52
C LYS A 173 -15.28 -11.89 -7.51
N LEU A 174 -14.23 -11.78 -8.33
CA LEU A 174 -14.17 -10.74 -9.37
C LEU A 174 -15.36 -10.91 -10.31
N PRO A 175 -16.04 -9.82 -10.69
CA PRO A 175 -17.11 -9.89 -11.67
C PRO A 175 -16.62 -10.51 -12.99
N VAL A 176 -17.52 -11.22 -13.66
CA VAL A 176 -17.33 -11.73 -15.03
C VAL A 176 -16.82 -10.60 -15.94
N GLY A 177 -15.80 -10.87 -16.76
CA GLY A 177 -15.09 -9.89 -17.59
C GLY A 177 -13.85 -9.23 -16.95
N TYR A 178 -13.62 -9.44 -15.65
CA TYR A 178 -12.42 -8.94 -14.94
C TYR A 178 -11.42 -10.03 -14.55
N SER A 179 -11.73 -11.31 -14.82
CA SER A 179 -10.81 -12.42 -14.61
C SER A 179 -9.95 -12.70 -15.86
N ASP A 180 -8.73 -13.21 -15.66
CA ASP A 180 -7.78 -13.50 -16.75
C ASP A 180 -8.30 -14.56 -17.74
N ASP A 181 -9.23 -15.42 -17.32
CA ASP A 181 -9.65 -16.59 -18.10
C ASP A 181 -10.56 -16.24 -19.29
N GLU A 182 -11.13 -15.04 -19.34
CA GLU A 182 -12.14 -14.66 -20.35
C GLU A 182 -11.62 -13.68 -21.43
N ARG A 183 -10.39 -13.15 -21.29
CA ARG A 183 -9.82 -12.19 -22.25
C ARG A 183 -8.81 -12.81 -23.24
N THR A 184 -8.71 -14.13 -23.24
CA THR A 184 -7.91 -14.93 -24.20
C THR A 184 -8.77 -15.68 -25.24
N GLN A 185 -10.08 -15.43 -25.29
CA GLN A 185 -10.94 -15.78 -26.44
C GLN A 185 -11.19 -14.54 -27.29
#